data_AF-E2SLJ5-F1
#
_entry.id   AF-E2SLJ5-F1
#
_cell.length_a   1.000
_cell.length_b   1.000
_cell.length_c   1.000
_cell.angle_alpha   90.00
_cell.angle_beta   90.00
_cell.angle_gamma   90.00
#
_symmetry.space_group_name_H-M   'P 1'
#
loop_
_entity.id
_entity.type
_entity.pdbx_description
1 polymer ?
#
loop_
_entity_poly.entity_id
_entity_poly.type
_entity_poly.pdbx_seq_one_letter_code
_entity_poly.pdbx_strand_id
1 'polypeptide(L)'
;MNKAATVEDAVALLKQYNLHASMNRMIHFAIADAQGSHVAVEYVNNEMKVINTPVVTNFYLSDGEKQGIGTPQSHERYDILMELLKNNAVMDMEQVRDALDRVSKDNFNEFESTEWSTVYNLNQQEIWYYHRENYEHCYVFHIKN
;
A
#
# COMPACT_ATOMS: atom_id res chain seq x y z
N MET A 1 -2.49 -5.96 -14.00
CA MET A 1 -1.59 -4.97 -14.61
C MET A 1 -1.03 -5.55 -15.90
N ASN A 2 -1.51 -5.13 -17.07
CA ASN A 2 -1.06 -5.65 -18.37
C ASN A 2 -0.79 -4.55 -19.41
N LYS A 3 -0.85 -3.28 -18.99
CA LYS A 3 -0.72 -2.10 -19.87
C LYS A 3 0.26 -1.04 -19.36
N ALA A 4 0.95 -1.30 -18.26
CA ALA A 4 1.93 -0.40 -17.65
C ALA A 4 3.06 -1.23 -17.05
N ALA A 5 4.31 -0.85 -17.33
CA ALA A 5 5.51 -1.53 -16.81
C ALA A 5 6.17 -0.76 -15.67
N THR A 6 6.00 0.57 -15.65
CA THR A 6 6.56 1.48 -14.65
C THR A 6 5.47 2.25 -13.90
N VAL A 7 5.84 2.88 -12.78
CA VAL A 7 4.98 3.82 -12.07
C VAL A 7 4.57 4.98 -12.99
N GLU A 8 5.49 5.49 -13.81
CA GLU A 8 5.20 6.56 -14.77
C GLU A 8 4.14 6.14 -15.78
N ASP A 9 4.26 4.94 -16.37
CA ASP A 9 3.27 4.39 -17.30
C ASP A 9 1.90 4.26 -16.63
N ALA A 10 1.88 3.76 -15.38
CA ALA A 10 0.65 3.56 -14.63
C ALA A 10 -0.05 4.89 -14.33
N VAL A 11 0.70 5.92 -13.92
CA VAL A 11 0.19 7.27 -13.70
C VAL A 11 -0.31 7.89 -15.01
N ALA A 12 0.44 7.75 -16.11
CA ALA A 12 0.02 8.24 -17.42
C ALA A 12 -1.25 7.56 -17.93
N LEU A 13 -1.42 6.27 -17.63
CA LEU A 13 -2.64 5.51 -17.94
C LEU A 13 -3.82 6.01 -17.09
N LEU A 14 -3.65 6.17 -15.77
CA LEU A 14 -4.70 6.63 -14.87
C LEU A 14 -5.21 8.04 -15.22
N LYS A 15 -4.35 8.94 -15.72
CA LYS A 15 -4.74 10.27 -16.20
C LYS A 15 -5.78 10.26 -17.34
N GLN A 16 -5.90 9.14 -18.06
CA GLN A 16 -6.85 9.01 -19.16
C GLN A 16 -8.27 8.65 -18.68
N TYR A 17 -8.43 8.32 -17.40
CA TYR A 17 -9.70 7.88 -16.82
C TYR A 17 -10.19 8.83 -15.73
N ASN A 18 -11.49 9.11 -15.76
CA ASN A 18 -12.18 9.71 -14.63
C ASN A 18 -12.61 8.59 -13.68
N LEU A 19 -12.13 8.64 -12.44
CA LEU A 19 -12.56 7.71 -11.40
C LEU A 19 -13.75 8.30 -10.64
N HIS A 20 -14.86 7.59 -10.62
CA HIS A 20 -16.00 7.91 -9.76
C HIS A 20 -16.10 6.83 -8.67
N ALA A 21 -15.63 7.15 -7.46
CA ALA A 21 -15.79 6.26 -6.32
C ALA A 21 -17.25 6.19 -5.90
N SER A 22 -17.88 5.03 -6.03
CA SER A 22 -19.23 4.81 -5.50
C SER A 22 -19.21 4.89 -3.95
N MET A 23 -20.35 5.25 -3.36
CA MET A 23 -20.56 5.30 -1.89
C MET A 23 -19.68 6.31 -1.11
N ASN A 24 -19.13 7.34 -1.76
CA ASN A 24 -18.29 8.36 -1.13
C ASN A 24 -17.10 7.76 -0.33
N ARG A 25 -16.64 6.57 -0.74
CA ARG A 25 -15.50 5.87 -0.14
C ARG A 25 -14.20 6.50 -0.65
N MET A 26 -13.22 6.59 0.23
CA MET A 26 -11.85 6.91 -0.15
C MET A 26 -11.26 5.74 -0.96
N ILE A 27 -10.66 6.07 -2.10
CA ILE A 27 -9.87 5.14 -2.90
C ILE A 27 -8.54 5.82 -3.18
N HIS A 28 -7.46 5.21 -2.71
CA HIS A 28 -6.11 5.48 -3.19
C HIS A 28 -5.58 4.24 -3.91
N PHE A 29 -4.70 4.44 -4.89
CA PHE A 29 -3.90 3.38 -5.48
C PHE A 29 -2.47 3.54 -5.00
N ALA A 30 -1.94 2.55 -4.28
CA ALA A 30 -0.51 2.43 -4.05
C ALA A 30 0.12 1.72 -5.25
N ILE A 31 1.11 2.34 -5.88
CA ILE A 31 1.76 1.85 -7.10
C ILE A 31 3.26 1.90 -6.88
N ALA A 32 3.94 0.78 -7.13
CA ALA A 32 5.39 0.68 -7.08
C ALA A 32 5.92 -0.14 -8.27
N ASP A 33 7.18 0.06 -8.65
CA ASP A 33 7.84 -0.70 -9.71
C ASP A 33 9.22 -1.23 -9.29
N ALA A 34 9.78 -2.13 -10.12
CA ALA A 34 11.07 -2.78 -9.87
C ALA A 34 12.26 -1.80 -9.90
N GLN A 35 12.07 -0.56 -10.40
CA GLN A 35 13.09 0.48 -10.39
C GLN A 35 13.14 1.22 -9.04
N GLY A 36 12.22 0.90 -8.12
CA GLY A 36 12.12 1.47 -6.79
C GLY A 36 11.23 2.71 -6.71
N SER A 37 10.59 3.11 -7.83
CA SER A 37 9.62 4.20 -7.81
C SER A 37 8.36 3.76 -7.07
N HIS A 38 7.76 4.67 -6.31
CA HIS A 38 6.51 4.41 -5.59
C HIS A 38 5.69 5.69 -5.45
N VAL A 39 4.37 5.56 -5.61
CA VAL A 39 3.42 6.67 -5.45
C VAL A 39 2.10 6.18 -4.87
N ALA A 40 1.40 7.08 -4.17
CA ALA A 40 -0.04 6.99 -3.95
C ALA A 40 -0.76 7.88 -4.97
N VAL A 41 -1.81 7.35 -5.59
CA VAL A 41 -2.73 8.13 -6.43
C VAL A 41 -4.06 8.26 -5.73
N GLU A 42 -4.47 9.48 -5.43
CA GLU A 42 -5.75 9.83 -4.80
C GLU A 42 -6.62 10.61 -5.76
N TYR A 43 -7.94 10.44 -5.67
CA TYR A 43 -8.91 11.28 -6.38
C TYR A 43 -9.69 12.13 -5.37
N VAL A 44 -9.41 13.44 -5.36
CA VAL A 44 -10.04 14.40 -4.45
C VAL A 44 -10.72 15.48 -5.28
N ASN A 45 -12.02 15.68 -5.06
CA ASN A 45 -12.83 16.67 -5.77
C ASN A 45 -12.73 16.55 -7.31
N ASN A 46 -12.75 15.31 -7.82
CA ASN A 46 -12.56 14.96 -9.23
C ASN A 46 -11.17 15.28 -9.82
N GLU A 47 -10.18 15.60 -8.98
CA GLU A 47 -8.80 15.79 -9.38
C GLU A 47 -7.94 14.60 -8.96
N MET A 48 -7.13 14.11 -9.89
CA MET A 48 -6.11 13.11 -9.58
C MET A 48 -4.90 13.79 -8.92
N LYS A 49 -4.57 13.36 -7.70
CA LYS A 49 -3.37 13.77 -6.95
C LYS A 49 -2.39 12.61 -6.92
N VAL A 50 -1.11 12.89 -7.16
CA VAL A 50 -0.02 11.89 -7.12
C VAL A 50 0.94 12.30 -6.02
N ILE A 51 1.14 11.42 -5.04
CA ILE A 51 1.97 11.66 -3.86
C ILE A 51 3.12 10.67 -3.90
N ASN A 52 4.36 11.15 -3.81
CA ASN A 52 5.52 10.29 -3.64
C ASN A 52 5.58 9.85 -2.17
N THR A 53 5.21 8.60 -1.90
CA THR A 53 5.14 8.05 -0.53
C THR A 53 5.35 6.54 -0.53
N PRO A 54 6.16 6.00 0.39
CA PRO A 54 6.37 4.57 0.51
C PRO A 54 5.25 3.85 1.28
N VAL A 55 4.40 4.58 2.00
CA VAL A 55 3.36 4.03 2.87
C VAL A 55 2.00 4.65 2.53
N VAL A 56 0.97 3.81 2.55
CA VAL A 56 -0.43 4.23 2.44
C VAL A 56 -1.29 3.40 3.39
N THR A 57 -2.14 4.07 4.16
CA THR A 57 -3.21 3.45 4.97
C THR A 57 -4.52 4.21 4.75
N ASN A 58 -5.56 3.94 5.53
CA ASN A 58 -6.93 4.41 5.26
C ASN A 58 -7.24 5.87 5.63
N PHE A 59 -6.37 6.81 5.24
CA PHE A 59 -6.60 8.27 5.31
C PHE A 59 -6.06 8.98 4.06
N TYR A 60 -6.48 10.23 3.84
CA TYR A 60 -6.03 11.04 2.69
C TYR A 60 -4.65 11.65 2.96
N LEU A 61 -3.70 11.41 2.06
CA LEU A 61 -2.35 11.95 2.10
C LEU A 61 -2.22 13.29 1.36
N SER A 62 -3.02 13.50 0.30
CA SER A 62 -2.92 14.70 -0.53
C SER A 62 -3.22 15.96 0.27
N ASP A 63 -2.43 17.02 0.05
CA ASP A 63 -2.70 18.34 0.62
C ASP A 63 -4.08 18.86 0.20
N GLY A 64 -4.77 19.51 1.13
CA GLY A 64 -6.06 20.15 0.90
C GLY A 64 -7.10 19.83 1.97
N GLU A 65 -8.36 20.13 1.69
CA GLU A 65 -9.47 20.04 2.66
C GLU A 65 -9.69 18.64 3.25
N LYS A 66 -9.31 17.59 2.50
CA LYS A 66 -9.48 16.21 2.94
C LYS A 66 -8.26 15.61 3.63
N GLN A 67 -7.12 16.32 3.65
CA GLN A 67 -5.88 15.80 4.22
C GLN A 67 -6.08 15.31 5.66
N GLY A 68 -5.61 14.10 5.94
CA GLY A 68 -5.72 13.49 7.27
C GLY A 68 -7.08 12.92 7.63
N ILE A 69 -8.14 13.11 6.81
CA ILE A 69 -9.44 12.47 7.07
C ILE A 69 -9.27 10.95 6.95
N GLY A 70 -9.50 10.26 8.07
CA GLY A 70 -9.37 8.82 8.25
C GLY A 70 -9.66 8.44 9.71
N THR A 71 -9.35 7.21 10.12
CA THR A 71 -9.54 6.76 11.52
C THR A 71 -8.24 6.94 12.32
N PRO A 72 -8.31 7.12 13.66
CA PRO A 72 -7.11 7.17 14.50
C PRO A 72 -6.18 5.97 14.30
N GLN A 73 -6.73 4.77 14.17
CA GLN A 73 -5.94 3.55 13.93
C GLN A 73 -5.27 3.53 12.55
N SER A 74 -5.90 4.11 11.51
CA SER A 74 -5.24 4.24 10.21
C SER A 74 -3.99 5.13 10.28
N HIS A 75 -4.02 6.18 11.09
CA HIS A 75 -2.86 7.02 11.40
C HIS A 75 -1.82 6.26 12.23
N GLU A 76 -2.23 5.54 13.27
CA GLU A 76 -1.31 4.75 14.11
C GLU A 76 -0.52 3.72 13.30
N ARG A 77 -1.19 2.94 12.43
CA ARG A 77 -0.52 1.99 11.53
C ARG A 77 0.44 2.69 10.57
N TYR A 78 0.06 3.86 10.08
CA TYR A 78 0.92 4.65 9.18
C TYR A 78 2.18 5.12 9.89
N ASP A 79 2.04 5.66 11.10
CA ASP A 79 3.16 6.14 11.91
C ASP A 79 4.14 5.02 12.25
N ILE A 80 3.64 3.83 12.61
CA ILE A 80 4.48 2.63 12.84
C ILE A 80 5.30 2.29 11.59
N LEU A 81 4.68 2.25 10.40
CA LEU A 81 5.38 1.92 9.16
C LEU A 81 6.40 3.00 8.77
N MET A 82 6.05 4.27 8.92
CA MET A 82 6.96 5.38 8.65
C MET A 82 8.15 5.39 9.60
N GLU A 83 7.95 5.07 10.88
CA GLU A 83 9.03 4.94 11.86
C GLU A 83 9.98 3.77 11.52
N LEU A 84 9.42 2.62 11.12
CA LEU A 84 10.21 1.48 10.66
C LEU A 84 11.08 1.83 9.45
N LEU A 85 10.52 2.52 8.45
CA LEU A 85 11.24 2.95 7.25
C LEU A 85 12.28 4.03 7.53
N LYS A 86 12.04 4.91 8.51
CA LYS A 86 13.03 5.91 8.94
C LYS A 86 14.30 5.24 9.47
N ASN A 87 14.15 4.11 10.15
CA ASN A 87 15.26 3.33 10.71
C ASN A 87 15.85 2.32 9.71
N ASN A 88 15.06 1.89 8.73
CA ASN A 88 15.45 0.93 7.68
C ASN A 88 14.93 1.40 6.32
N ALA A 89 15.67 2.28 5.65
CA ALA A 89 15.25 2.89 4.39
C ALA A 89 15.03 1.86 3.26
N VAL A 90 15.65 0.70 3.35
CA VAL A 90 15.46 -0.44 2.46
C VAL A 90 15.20 -1.67 3.33
N MET A 91 14.13 -2.40 3.01
CA MET A 91 13.74 -3.62 3.71
C MET A 91 13.84 -4.82 2.77
N ASP A 92 14.35 -5.94 3.27
CA ASP A 92 14.20 -7.23 2.62
C ASP A 92 12.79 -7.82 2.83
N MET A 93 12.50 -8.99 2.26
CA MET A 93 11.17 -9.59 2.33
C MET A 93 10.75 -9.98 3.75
N GLU A 94 11.70 -10.37 4.62
CA GLU A 94 11.43 -10.73 6.00
C GLU A 94 11.12 -9.47 6.83
N GLN A 95 11.87 -8.40 6.61
CA GLN A 95 11.62 -7.11 7.25
C GLN A 95 10.28 -6.51 6.82
N VAL A 96 9.88 -6.65 5.55
CA VAL A 96 8.54 -6.24 5.10
C VAL A 96 7.45 -7.11 5.74
N ARG A 97 7.65 -8.44 5.84
CA ARG A 97 6.72 -9.32 6.58
C ARG A 97 6.54 -8.84 8.03
N ASP A 98 7.64 -8.56 8.74
CA ASP A 98 7.59 -8.11 10.13
C ASP A 98 6.94 -6.72 10.28
N ALA A 99 7.13 -5.85 9.30
CA ALA A 99 6.44 -4.57 9.25
C ALA A 99 4.92 -4.75 9.07
N LEU A 100 4.49 -5.69 8.23
CA LEU A 100 3.08 -6.02 8.04
C LEU A 100 2.46 -6.65 9.29
N ASP A 101 3.19 -7.53 9.96
CA ASP A 101 2.77 -8.14 11.24
C ASP A 101 2.50 -7.07 12.29
N ARG A 102 3.43 -6.13 12.49
CA ARG A 102 3.26 -5.01 13.44
C ARG A 102 2.02 -4.16 13.22
N VAL A 103 1.49 -4.10 12.00
CA VAL A 103 0.30 -3.31 11.66
C VAL A 103 -0.92 -4.17 11.34
N SER A 104 -0.87 -5.47 11.61
CA SER A 104 -2.04 -6.34 11.54
C SER A 104 -3.07 -6.01 12.60
N LYS A 105 -4.34 -6.26 12.26
CA LYS A 105 -5.50 -5.75 13.00
C LYS A 105 -5.63 -6.36 14.39
N ASP A 106 -5.20 -7.60 14.57
CA ASP A 106 -5.11 -8.27 15.87
C ASP A 106 -4.30 -7.48 16.92
N ASN A 107 -3.33 -6.68 16.50
CA ASN A 107 -2.52 -5.84 17.39
C ASN A 107 -3.24 -4.58 17.93
N PHE A 108 -4.48 -4.30 17.51
CA PHE A 108 -5.19 -3.06 17.85
C PHE A 108 -6.47 -3.25 18.67
N ASN A 109 -6.73 -4.44 19.22
CA ASN A 109 -7.89 -4.73 20.07
C ASN A 109 -9.26 -4.35 19.44
N GLU A 110 -9.40 -4.45 18.12
CA GLU A 110 -10.67 -4.25 17.40
C GLU A 110 -11.29 -5.59 16.97
N PHE A 111 -12.51 -5.55 16.42
CA PHE A 111 -13.21 -6.77 15.99
C PHE A 111 -12.75 -7.24 14.59
N GLU A 112 -12.21 -6.34 13.78
CA GLU A 112 -11.68 -6.66 12.46
C GLU A 112 -10.38 -7.46 12.55
N SER A 113 -10.10 -8.27 11.53
CA SER A 113 -8.84 -9.01 11.40
C SER A 113 -8.24 -8.82 10.01
N THR A 114 -6.91 -8.88 9.91
CA THR A 114 -6.19 -8.90 8.63
C THR A 114 -6.33 -10.29 8.02
N GLU A 115 -7.21 -10.43 7.02
CA GLU A 115 -7.45 -11.75 6.42
C GLU A 115 -6.26 -12.30 5.62
N TRP A 116 -5.40 -11.44 5.07
CA TRP A 116 -4.16 -11.84 4.40
C TRP A 116 -3.13 -10.71 4.33
N SER A 117 -1.86 -11.10 4.16
CA SER A 117 -0.73 -10.22 3.87
C SER A 117 0.07 -10.74 2.68
N THR A 118 0.62 -9.84 1.88
CA THR A 118 1.46 -10.18 0.72
C THR A 118 2.72 -9.35 0.64
N VAL A 119 3.86 -9.98 0.41
CA VAL A 119 5.15 -9.32 0.12
C VAL A 119 5.55 -9.63 -1.30
N TYR A 120 5.74 -8.60 -2.12
CA TYR A 120 6.14 -8.74 -3.52
C TYR A 120 7.62 -8.39 -3.69
N ASN A 121 8.40 -9.32 -4.23
CA ASN A 121 9.73 -9.03 -4.74
C ASN A 121 9.65 -8.75 -6.23
N LEU A 122 9.66 -7.47 -6.59
CA LEU A 122 9.44 -7.02 -7.97
C LEU A 122 10.60 -7.38 -8.91
N ASN A 123 11.81 -7.58 -8.38
CA ASN A 123 12.99 -7.97 -9.17
C ASN A 123 13.02 -9.47 -9.48
N GLN A 124 12.60 -10.30 -8.52
CA GLN A 124 12.59 -11.76 -8.66
C GLN A 124 11.24 -12.32 -9.11
N GLN A 125 10.22 -11.46 -9.23
CA GLN A 125 8.85 -11.85 -9.56
C GLN A 125 8.29 -12.92 -8.60
N GLU A 126 8.68 -12.81 -7.33
CA GLU A 126 8.31 -13.71 -6.23
C GLU A 126 7.32 -13.02 -5.30
N ILE A 127 6.35 -13.78 -4.80
CA ILE A 127 5.29 -13.30 -3.91
C ILE A 127 5.22 -14.22 -2.70
N TRP A 128 5.34 -13.65 -1.50
CA TRP A 128 5.03 -14.33 -0.25
C TRP A 128 3.62 -13.96 0.18
N TYR A 129 2.79 -14.97 0.44
CA TYR A 129 1.42 -14.81 0.89
C TYR A 129 1.23 -15.45 2.26
N TYR A 130 0.60 -14.71 3.16
CA TYR A 130 0.28 -15.12 4.52
C TYR A 130 -1.23 -14.99 4.72
N HIS A 131 -1.85 -15.98 5.34
CA HIS A 131 -3.29 -16.02 5.56
C HIS A 131 -3.61 -15.86 7.04
N ARG A 132 -4.57 -15.00 7.36
CA ARG A 132 -5.12 -14.78 8.71
C ARG A 132 -4.06 -14.54 9.78
N GLU A 133 -3.24 -13.51 9.57
CA GLU A 133 -2.23 -13.06 10.55
C GLU A 133 -1.20 -14.12 10.94
N ASN A 134 -1.17 -15.28 10.26
CA ASN A 134 -0.18 -16.32 10.50
C ASN A 134 1.08 -16.07 9.68
N TYR A 135 2.00 -15.28 10.24
CA TYR A 135 3.28 -14.94 9.63
C TYR A 135 4.34 -16.05 9.73
N GLU A 136 4.06 -17.14 10.43
CA GLU A 136 4.94 -18.32 10.49
C GLU A 136 4.75 -19.25 9.27
N HIS A 137 3.61 -19.14 8.57
CA HIS A 137 3.28 -20.00 7.44
C HIS A 137 3.14 -19.23 6.12
N CYS A 138 4.21 -19.24 5.33
CA CYS A 138 4.29 -18.57 4.04
C CYS A 138 3.92 -19.49 2.86
N TYR A 139 3.04 -19.03 1.98
CA TYR A 139 2.84 -19.60 0.64
C TYR A 139 3.62 -18.78 -0.38
N VAL A 140 4.58 -19.42 -1.06
CA VAL A 140 5.44 -18.76 -2.05
C VAL A 140 4.92 -19.00 -3.46
N PHE A 141 4.74 -17.91 -4.21
CA PHE A 141 4.35 -17.93 -5.62
C PHE A 141 5.42 -17.26 -6.49
N HIS A 142 5.56 -17.75 -7.72
CA HIS A 142 6.42 -17.14 -8.73
C HIS A 142 5.56 -16.80 -9.94
N ILE A 143 5.66 -15.56 -10.41
CA ILE A 143 4.95 -15.14 -11.63
C ILE A 143 5.68 -15.79 -12.81
N LYS A 144 4.97 -16.65 -13.55
CA LYS A 144 5.49 -17.20 -14.80
C LYS A 144 5.36 -16.16 -15.90
N ASN A 145 6.45 -15.91 -16.61
CA ASN A 145 6.45 -15.17 -17.87
C ASN A 145 5.96 -16.05 -19.02
#